data_AF-A0AAV4T5J1-F1
#
_entry.id   AF-A0AAV4T5J1-F1
#
_cell.length_a   1.000
_cell.length_b   1.000
_cell.length_c   1.000
_cell.angle_alpha   90.00
_cell.angle_beta   90.00
_cell.angle_gamma   90.00
#
_symmetry.space_group_name_H-M   'P 1'
#
loop_
_entity.id
_entity.type
_entity.pdbx_description
1 polymer ?
#
loop_
_entity_poly.entity_id
_entity_poly.type
_entity_poly.pdbx_seq_one_letter_code
_entity_poly.pdbx_strand_id
1 'polypeptide(L)'
;MNLKTGFCGIPPALVQRYADELQQDIFDVAEAMDRERIRALQRRGRQAVPNDFLADSCCEPVVEANYSSLSDWLISLGLPIYEKMFHRNGCTELYHIAGLKDKDLIHYGIENAKHIRLLTTAIEALHIHIEHCQYIA
;
A
#
# COMPACT_ATOMS: atom_id res chain seq x y z
N MET A 1 -4.99 -14.30 13.16
CA MET A 1 -3.78 -14.31 12.32
C MET A 1 -2.93 -15.53 12.65
N ASN A 2 -2.84 -16.51 11.76
CA ASN A 2 -2.02 -17.72 11.96
C ASN A 2 -0.93 -17.76 10.86
N LEU A 3 0.34 -17.69 11.27
CA LEU A 3 1.52 -17.61 10.40
C LEU A 3 1.89 -18.93 9.69
N LYS A 4 1.08 -19.99 9.82
CA LYS A 4 1.40 -21.34 9.33
C LYS A 4 0.80 -21.72 7.98
N THR A 5 -0.07 -20.89 7.40
CA THR A 5 -0.68 -21.13 6.08
C THR A 5 -0.34 -19.96 5.15
N GLY A 6 0.14 -20.27 3.95
CA GLY A 6 0.60 -19.31 2.93
C GLY A 6 -0.52 -18.51 2.28
N PHE A 7 -1.33 -17.82 3.10
CA PHE A 7 -2.36 -16.88 2.65
C PHE A 7 -1.76 -15.82 1.73
N CYS A 8 -2.53 -15.42 0.73
CA CYS A 8 -2.15 -14.36 -0.18
C CYS A 8 -2.12 -13.03 0.59
N GLY A 9 -0.93 -12.44 0.71
CA GLY A 9 -0.70 -11.14 1.35
C GLY A 9 -0.61 -10.00 0.34
N ILE A 10 -1.23 -10.14 -0.83
CA ILE A 10 -1.25 -9.06 -1.84
C ILE A 10 -2.34 -8.06 -1.42
N PRO A 11 -2.00 -6.78 -1.19
CA PRO A 11 -2.99 -5.77 -0.86
C PRO A 11 -3.88 -5.47 -2.08
N PRO A 12 -5.22 -5.42 -1.94
CA PRO A 12 -6.11 -5.05 -3.03
C PRO A 12 -5.78 -3.70 -3.68
N ALA A 13 -5.43 -2.69 -2.87
CA ALA A 13 -5.00 -1.37 -3.36
C ALA A 13 -3.76 -1.44 -4.28
N LEU A 14 -2.86 -2.42 -4.05
CA LEU A 14 -1.70 -2.62 -4.92
C LEU A 14 -2.11 -3.18 -6.29
N VAL A 15 -3.08 -4.09 -6.33
CA VAL A 15 -3.65 -4.64 -7.56
C VAL A 15 -4.36 -3.54 -8.34
N GLN A 16 -5.26 -2.80 -7.68
CA GLN A 16 -5.99 -1.67 -8.27
C GLN A 16 -5.04 -0.64 -8.89
N ARG A 17 -3.97 -0.30 -8.18
CA ARG A 17 -2.95 0.63 -8.69
C ARG A 17 -2.27 0.11 -9.94
N TYR A 18 -1.81 -1.14 -9.96
CA TYR A 18 -1.19 -1.71 -11.15
C TYR A 18 -2.16 -1.85 -12.32
N ALA A 19 -3.43 -2.17 -12.08
CA ALA A 19 -4.47 -2.20 -13.11
C ALA A 19 -4.67 -0.81 -13.75
N ASP A 20 -4.77 0.24 -12.93
CA ASP A 20 -4.87 1.62 -13.42
C ASP A 20 -3.60 2.08 -14.15
N GLU A 21 -2.40 1.80 -13.63
CA GLU A 21 -1.15 2.24 -14.27
C GLU A 21 -0.88 1.51 -15.60
N LEU A 22 -1.15 0.20 -15.64
CA LEU A 22 -0.91 -0.62 -16.83
C LEU A 22 -2.06 -0.55 -17.83
N GLN A 23 -3.19 0.06 -17.47
CA GLN A 23 -4.42 0.07 -18.27
C GLN A 23 -4.82 -1.37 -18.65
N GLN A 24 -4.85 -2.25 -17.64
CA GLN A 24 -5.20 -3.67 -17.77
C GLN A 24 -6.40 -3.98 -16.90
N ASP A 25 -7.10 -5.08 -17.23
CA ASP A 25 -8.21 -5.55 -16.42
C ASP A 25 -7.75 -5.97 -15.01
N ILE A 26 -8.59 -5.69 -14.01
CA ILE A 26 -8.25 -5.94 -12.60
C ILE A 26 -8.10 -7.43 -12.29
N PHE A 27 -8.87 -8.30 -12.95
CA PHE A 27 -8.78 -9.75 -12.78
C PHE A 27 -7.47 -10.28 -13.36
N ASP A 28 -7.09 -9.81 -14.55
CA ASP A 28 -5.82 -10.18 -15.20
C ASP A 28 -4.61 -9.78 -14.35
N VAL A 29 -4.64 -8.57 -13.78
CA VAL A 29 -3.56 -8.08 -12.89
C VAL A 29 -3.54 -8.86 -11.57
N ALA A 30 -4.70 -9.13 -10.97
CA ALA A 30 -4.79 -9.94 -9.75
C ALA A 30 -4.19 -11.34 -9.96
N GLU A 31 -4.58 -12.02 -11.04
CA GLU A 31 -4.07 -13.35 -11.39
C GLU A 31 -2.55 -13.31 -11.63
N ALA A 32 -2.08 -12.31 -12.37
CA ALA A 32 -0.66 -12.15 -12.65
C ALA A 32 0.17 -11.91 -11.38
N MET A 33 -0.31 -11.05 -10.49
CA MET A 33 0.37 -10.78 -9.22
C MET A 33 0.37 -12.00 -8.28
N ASP A 34 -0.73 -12.75 -8.20
CA ASP A 34 -0.79 -13.95 -7.38
C ASP A 34 0.15 -15.05 -7.89
N ARG A 35 0.22 -15.20 -9.22
CA ARG A 35 1.18 -16.09 -9.88
C ARG A 35 2.64 -15.72 -9.59
N GLU A 36 2.98 -14.44 -9.63
CA GLU A 36 4.34 -13.98 -9.26
C GLU A 36 4.65 -14.19 -7.77
N ARG A 37 3.68 -13.98 -6.88
CA ARG A 37 3.81 -14.30 -5.45
C ARG A 37 4.11 -15.78 -5.24
N ILE A 38 3.34 -16.67 -5.88
CA ILE A 38 3.54 -18.12 -5.79
C ILE A 38 4.94 -18.50 -6.28
N ARG A 39 5.36 -18.00 -7.46
CA ARG A 39 6.71 -18.23 -8.01
C ARG A 39 7.81 -17.76 -7.06
N ALA A 40 7.64 -16.58 -6.44
CA ALA A 40 8.59 -16.05 -5.46
C ALA A 40 8.68 -16.90 -4.19
N LEU A 41 7.55 -17.43 -3.69
CA LEU A 41 7.51 -18.33 -2.53
C LEU A 41 8.15 -19.68 -2.83
N GLN A 42 7.82 -20.28 -3.97
CA GLN A 42 8.39 -21.56 -4.42
C GLN A 42 9.92 -21.48 -4.58
N ARG A 43 10.45 -20.38 -5.15
CA ARG A 43 11.90 -20.14 -5.22
C ARG A 43 12.59 -20.09 -3.86
N ARG A 44 11.86 -19.82 -2.78
CA ARG A 44 12.36 -19.80 -1.40
C ARG A 44 12.04 -21.11 -0.64
N GLY A 45 11.56 -22.15 -1.32
CA GLY A 45 11.16 -23.41 -0.71
C GLY A 45 9.91 -23.32 0.17
N ARG A 46 9.09 -22.28 -0.01
CA ARG A 46 7.85 -22.06 0.77
C ARG A 46 6.64 -22.54 -0.03
N GLN A 47 5.70 -23.18 0.66
CA GLN A 47 4.38 -23.48 0.10
C GLN A 47 3.59 -22.19 -0.11
N ALA A 48 2.80 -22.16 -1.19
CA ALA A 48 1.89 -21.08 -1.52
C ALA A 48 0.56 -21.68 -1.99
N VAL A 49 -0.55 -21.09 -1.55
CA VAL A 49 -1.90 -21.46 -1.99
C VAL A 49 -2.38 -20.36 -2.93
N PRO A 50 -2.85 -20.66 -4.14
CA PRO A 50 -3.53 -19.68 -5.00
C PRO A 50 -4.66 -18.97 -4.28
N ASN A 51 -4.88 -17.70 -4.60
CA ASN A 51 -6.00 -16.93 -4.07
C ASN A 51 -7.02 -16.61 -5.16
N ASP A 52 -8.00 -17.49 -5.28
CA ASP A 52 -9.08 -17.37 -6.27
C ASP A 52 -10.01 -16.16 -6.01
N PHE A 53 -9.96 -15.57 -4.81
CA PHE A 53 -10.80 -14.42 -4.40
C PHE A 53 -10.04 -13.09 -4.39
N LEU A 54 -8.79 -13.05 -4.87
CA LEU A 54 -8.00 -11.82 -4.86
C LEU A 54 -8.67 -10.73 -5.71
N ALA A 55 -9.13 -11.09 -6.92
CA ALA A 55 -9.77 -10.15 -7.82
C ALA A 55 -11.07 -9.57 -7.22
N ASP A 56 -11.91 -10.43 -6.63
CA ASP A 56 -13.16 -10.00 -5.97
C ASP A 56 -12.88 -9.00 -4.84
N SER A 57 -11.84 -9.27 -4.04
CA SER A 57 -11.41 -8.38 -2.95
C SER A 57 -10.95 -6.99 -3.44
N CYS A 58 -10.63 -6.85 -4.73
CA CYS A 58 -10.25 -5.57 -5.33
C CYS A 58 -11.45 -4.75 -5.80
N CYS A 59 -12.65 -5.33 -5.82
CA CYS A 59 -13.89 -4.60 -6.14
C CYS A 59 -14.55 -4.01 -4.89
N GLU A 60 -14.13 -4.44 -3.71
CA GLU A 60 -14.62 -3.93 -2.43
C GLU A 60 -14.16 -2.48 -2.20
N PRO A 61 -15.01 -1.63 -1.58
CA PRO A 61 -14.59 -0.30 -1.16
C PRO A 61 -13.38 -0.38 -0.23
N VAL A 62 -12.41 0.52 -0.39
CA VAL A 62 -11.24 0.59 0.50
C VAL A 62 -11.73 0.86 1.92
N VAL A 63 -11.56 -0.12 2.81
CA VAL A 63 -12.29 -0.19 4.08
C VAL A 63 -11.77 0.80 5.12
N GLU A 64 -10.49 1.17 5.11
CA GLU A 64 -9.88 2.27 5.87
C GLU A 64 -8.36 2.18 5.68
N ALA A 65 -7.63 3.30 5.83
CA ALA A 65 -6.17 3.26 5.84
C ALA A 65 -5.66 2.63 7.14
N ASN A 66 -4.55 1.89 7.07
CA ASN A 66 -3.96 1.26 8.26
C ASN A 66 -2.89 2.17 8.88
N TYR A 67 -3.22 2.79 10.02
CA TYR A 67 -2.34 3.74 10.71
C TYR A 67 -1.39 3.10 11.75
N SER A 68 -1.16 1.78 11.71
CA SER A 68 -0.32 1.07 12.69
C SER A 68 1.17 1.40 12.57
N SER A 69 1.66 1.62 11.35
CA SER A 69 3.05 1.97 11.05
C SER A 69 3.13 2.66 9.69
N LEU A 70 4.28 3.27 9.38
CA LEU A 70 4.55 3.80 8.04
C LEU A 70 4.39 2.73 6.95
N SER A 71 4.92 1.53 7.20
CA SER A 71 4.86 0.40 6.27
C SER A 71 3.42 -0.01 6.01
N ASP A 72 2.64 -0.21 7.07
CA ASP A 72 1.24 -0.63 6.99
C ASP A 72 0.37 0.42 6.28
N TRP A 73 0.62 1.70 6.54
CA TRP A 73 -0.09 2.80 5.90
C TRP A 73 0.18 2.81 4.39
N LEU A 74 1.45 2.76 3.97
CA LEU A 74 1.80 2.70 2.54
C LEU A 74 1.27 1.44 1.85
N ILE A 75 1.29 0.29 2.53
CA ILE A 75 0.70 -0.95 2.03
C ILE A 75 -0.81 -0.79 1.80
N SER A 76 -1.52 -0.16 2.75
CA SER A 76 -2.97 0.07 2.64
C SER A 76 -3.33 1.00 1.47
N LEU A 77 -2.43 1.91 1.09
CA LEU A 77 -2.58 2.79 -0.07
C LEU A 77 -2.15 2.15 -1.39
N GLY A 78 -1.62 0.91 -1.37
CA GLY A 78 -1.03 0.29 -2.56
C GLY A 78 0.30 0.91 -2.99
N LEU A 79 0.97 1.67 -2.11
CA LEU A 79 2.22 2.39 -2.36
C LEU A 79 3.43 1.94 -1.50
N PRO A 80 3.65 0.64 -1.25
CA PRO A 80 4.79 0.19 -0.45
C PRO A 80 6.14 0.53 -1.09
N ILE A 81 6.17 0.84 -2.39
CA ILE A 81 7.38 1.23 -3.12
C ILE A 81 8.07 2.49 -2.56
N TYR A 82 7.33 3.35 -1.86
CA TYR A 82 7.86 4.61 -1.33
C TYR A 82 8.46 4.51 0.07
N GLU A 83 8.32 3.38 0.75
CA GLU A 83 8.79 3.21 2.13
C GLU A 83 10.28 3.57 2.27
N LYS A 84 11.13 3.00 1.42
CA LYS A 84 12.58 3.28 1.43
C LYS A 84 12.91 4.73 1.14
N MET A 85 12.12 5.38 0.29
CA MET A 85 12.32 6.78 -0.03
C MET A 85 12.01 7.64 1.20
N PHE A 86 10.89 7.40 1.88
CA PHE A 86 10.54 8.14 3.10
C PHE A 86 11.60 7.95 4.19
N HIS A 87 12.06 6.72 4.41
CA HIS A 87 13.13 6.45 5.37
C HIS A 87 14.44 7.20 5.05
N ARG A 88 14.83 7.29 3.78
CA ARG A 88 16.03 8.03 3.36
C ARG A 88 15.92 9.54 3.61
N ASN A 89 14.71 10.07 3.62
CA ASN A 89 14.43 11.47 3.94
C ASN A 89 14.12 11.69 5.43
N GLY A 90 14.42 10.71 6.29
CA GLY A 90 14.21 10.83 7.75
C GLY A 90 12.77 10.59 8.21
N CYS A 91 11.84 10.30 7.30
CA CYS A 91 10.45 9.99 7.63
C CYS A 91 10.33 8.49 7.96
N THR A 92 10.54 8.13 9.23
CA THR A 92 10.42 6.72 9.70
C THR A 92 9.10 6.41 10.38
N GLU A 93 8.30 7.43 10.72
CA GLU A 93 7.07 7.32 11.52
C GLU A 93 5.98 8.17 10.89
N LEU A 94 4.71 7.85 11.14
CA LEU A 94 3.57 8.53 10.52
C LEU A 94 3.52 10.04 10.83
N TYR A 95 3.87 10.44 12.05
CA TYR A 95 3.86 11.86 12.43
C TYR A 95 4.89 12.70 11.66
N HIS A 96 5.99 12.10 11.18
CA HIS A 96 6.95 12.79 10.32
C HIS A 96 6.36 13.15 8.95
N ILE A 97 5.33 12.42 8.53
CA ILE A 97 4.72 12.54 7.20
C ILE A 97 3.48 13.43 7.24
N ALA A 98 2.79 13.52 8.38
CA ALA A 98 1.54 14.25 8.55
C ALA A 98 1.63 15.76 8.21
N GLY A 99 2.84 16.34 8.13
CA GLY A 99 3.06 17.72 7.74
C GLY A 99 3.47 17.94 6.28
N LEU A 100 3.72 16.88 5.51
CA LEU A 100 4.24 17.01 4.15
C LEU A 100 3.19 17.55 3.18
N LYS A 101 3.66 18.31 2.18
CA LYS A 101 2.87 18.84 1.07
C LYS A 101 3.40 18.29 -0.26
N ASP A 102 2.66 18.52 -1.34
CA ASP A 102 3.00 18.08 -2.70
C ASP A 102 4.46 18.41 -3.09
N LYS A 103 4.91 19.62 -2.75
CA LYS A 103 6.28 20.08 -3.03
C LYS A 103 7.35 19.22 -2.33
N ASP A 104 7.06 18.71 -1.13
CA ASP A 104 7.99 17.90 -0.35
C ASP A 104 8.04 16.49 -0.94
N LEU A 105 6.88 15.95 -1.36
CA LEU A 105 6.80 14.66 -2.08
C LEU A 105 7.60 14.70 -3.39
N ILE A 106 7.47 15.79 -4.17
CA ILE A 106 8.25 16.01 -5.38
C ILE A 106 9.74 16.14 -5.05
N HIS A 107 10.09 16.90 -4.01
CA HIS A 107 11.48 17.07 -3.57
C HIS A 107 12.13 15.74 -3.16
N TYR A 108 11.36 14.83 -2.57
CA TYR A 108 11.82 13.50 -2.21
C TYR A 108 11.95 12.54 -3.41
N GLY A 109 11.58 12.98 -4.61
CA GLY A 109 11.75 12.22 -5.86
C GLY A 109 10.53 11.43 -6.28
N ILE A 110 9.32 11.75 -5.78
CA ILE A 110 8.09 11.19 -6.31
C ILE A 110 7.70 11.94 -7.59
N GLU A 111 7.72 11.24 -8.73
CA GLU A 111 7.43 11.85 -10.04
C GLU A 111 6.02 11.55 -10.55
N ASN A 112 5.43 10.41 -10.15
CA ASN A 112 4.11 10.03 -10.64
C ASN A 112 3.02 10.92 -10.02
N ALA A 113 2.40 11.76 -10.85
CA ALA A 113 1.37 12.71 -10.44
C ALA A 113 0.13 12.05 -9.82
N LYS A 114 -0.27 10.84 -10.25
CA LYS A 114 -1.37 10.09 -9.61
C LYS A 114 -0.98 9.70 -8.18
N HIS A 115 0.26 9.26 -7.98
CA HIS A 115 0.78 8.91 -6.66
C HIS A 115 0.91 10.11 -5.73
N ILE A 116 1.37 11.26 -6.24
CA ILE A 116 1.42 12.50 -5.46
C ILE A 116 0.02 12.84 -4.95
N ARG A 117 -0.99 12.90 -5.84
CA ARG A 117 -2.36 13.22 -5.43
C ARG A 117 -2.91 12.25 -4.38
N LEU A 118 -2.71 10.95 -4.58
CA LEU A 118 -3.16 9.93 -3.62
C LEU A 118 -2.49 10.12 -2.25
N LEU A 119 -1.17 10.33 -2.23
CA LEU A 119 -0.42 10.56 -1.01
C LEU A 119 -0.86 11.85 -0.32
N THR A 120 -1.05 12.94 -1.05
CA THR A 120 -1.52 14.21 -0.47
C THR A 120 -2.86 14.04 0.23
N THR A 121 -3.85 13.44 -0.44
CA THR A 121 -5.16 13.16 0.18
C THR A 121 -5.04 12.24 1.39
N ALA A 122 -4.18 11.21 1.31
CA ALA A 122 -3.97 10.30 2.44
C ALA A 122 -3.25 10.98 3.62
N ILE A 123 -2.35 11.94 3.36
CA ILE A 123 -1.64 12.74 4.38
C ILE A 123 -2.62 13.67 5.09
N GLU A 124 -3.55 14.28 4.36
CA GLU A 124 -4.62 15.09 4.96
C GLU A 124 -5.51 14.26 5.89
N ALA A 125 -5.89 13.05 5.48
CA ALA A 125 -6.63 12.11 6.33
C ALA A 125 -5.81 11.66 7.55
N LEU A 126 -4.51 11.40 7.37
CA LEU A 126 -3.58 11.05 8.45
C LEU A 126 -3.46 12.17 9.47
N HIS A 127 -3.39 13.43 9.03
CA HIS A 127 -3.32 14.60 9.91
C HIS A 127 -4.53 14.66 10.84
N ILE A 128 -5.74 14.52 10.29
CA ILE A 128 -7.00 14.46 11.07
C ILE A 128 -6.99 13.27 12.04
N HIS A 129 -6.52 12.10 11.59
CA HIS A 129 -6.42 10.91 12.43
C HIS A 129 -5.50 11.13 13.65
N ILE A 130 -4.32 11.71 13.44
CA ILE A 130 -3.37 12.00 14.51
C ILE A 130 -3.94 13.04 15.48
N GLU A 131 -4.56 14.12 14.98
CA GLU A 131 -5.20 15.12 15.83
C GLU A 131 -6.28 14.47 16.71
N HIS A 132 -7.17 13.66 16.12
CA HIS A 132 -8.20 12.95 16.87
C HIS A 132 -7.61 12.02 17.96
N CYS A 133 -6.54 11.29 17.66
CA CYS A 133 -5.87 10.45 18.65
C CYS A 133 -5.21 11.24 19.78
N GLN A 134 -4.73 12.46 19.52
CA GLN A 134 -4.13 13.33 20.54
C GLN A 134 -5.16 13.90 21.53
N TYR A 135 -6.44 14.02 21.14
CA TYR A 135 -7.52 14.51 22.02
C TYR A 135 -8.19 13.41 22.85
N ILE A 136 -7.84 12.14 22.65
CA ILE A 136 -8.39 10.99 23.38
C ILE A 136 -7.40 10.48 24.46
N ALA A 137 -6.19 11.07 24.55
CA ALA A 137 -5.14 10.71 25.50
C ALA A 137 -5.14 11.58 26.77
#